data_AF-A0A534ZLR5-F1
#
_entry.id   AF-A0A534ZLR5-F1
#
_cell.length_a   1.000
_cell.length_b   1.000
_cell.length_c   1.000
_cell.angle_alpha   90.00
_cell.angle_beta   90.00
_cell.angle_gamma   90.00
#
_symmetry.space_group_name_H-M   'P 1'
#
loop_
_entity.id
_entity.type
_entity.pdbx_description
1 polymer ?
#
loop_
_entity_poly.entity_id
_entity_poly.type
_entity_poly.pdbx_seq_one_letter_code
_entity_poly.pdbx_strand_id
1 'polypeptide(L)'
;ADVEIGIPVAAPVANLRPLAECEPGEMGSSELPGGRAALTVHEGTYDGLKDTYGRLRDWIHAQGLQDGAGPWESYVNDPSEVDDPAQLRTEVVWPLP
;
A
#
# COMPACT_ATOMS: atom_id res chain seq x y z
N ALA A 1 11.82 1.16 -11.68
CA ALA A 1 11.00 1.62 -10.55
C ALA A 1 11.57 0.95 -9.32
N ASP A 2 11.76 1.70 -8.25
CA ASP A 2 12.10 1.15 -6.95
C ASP A 2 10.80 0.68 -6.27
N VAL A 3 10.82 -0.45 -5.57
CA VAL A 3 9.64 -0.99 -4.88
C VAL A 3 10.08 -1.57 -3.54
N GLU A 4 9.39 -1.16 -2.49
CA GLU A 4 9.53 -1.72 -1.16
C GLU A 4 8.35 -2.65 -0.88
N ILE A 5 8.63 -3.84 -0.33
CA ILE A 5 7.62 -4.78 0.15
C ILE A 5 7.97 -5.09 1.60
N GLY A 6 6.98 -5.03 2.49
CA GLY A 6 7.20 -5.21 3.91
C GLY A 6 5.99 -5.79 4.63
N ILE A 7 6.19 -6.06 5.91
CA ILE A 7 5.15 -6.55 6.81
C ILE A 7 5.08 -5.53 7.97
N PRO A 8 3.88 -5.04 8.34
CA PRO A 8 3.74 -4.17 9.50
C PRO A 8 4.15 -4.93 10.76
N VAL A 9 4.95 -4.30 11.60
CA VAL A 9 5.39 -4.85 12.89
C VAL A 9 4.87 -4.00 14.03
N ALA A 10 4.40 -4.63 15.11
CA ALA A 10 3.88 -3.93 16.29
C ALA A 10 4.99 -3.33 17.17
N ALA A 11 6.24 -3.78 17.00
CA ALA A 11 7.41 -3.29 17.71
C ALA A 11 8.66 -3.47 16.83
N PRO A 12 9.74 -2.69 17.06
CA PRO A 12 10.99 -2.84 16.33
C PRO A 12 11.56 -4.26 16.40
N VAL A 13 11.99 -4.78 15.26
CA VAL A 13 12.66 -6.08 15.16
C VAL A 13 14.15 -5.89 15.45
N ALA A 14 14.69 -6.64 16.42
CA ALA A 14 16.09 -6.55 16.78
C ALA A 14 17.00 -6.91 15.59
N ASN A 15 18.12 -6.20 15.47
CA ASN A 15 19.17 -6.40 14.46
C ASN A 15 18.78 -6.09 13.00
N LEU A 16 17.65 -5.43 12.74
CA LEU A 16 17.40 -4.79 11.44
C LEU A 16 18.02 -3.39 11.43
N ARG A 17 18.80 -3.10 10.39
CA ARG A 17 19.27 -1.73 10.09
C ARG A 17 18.19 -0.93 9.35
N PRO A 18 18.25 0.40 9.34
CA PRO A 18 17.36 1.20 8.49
C PRO A 18 17.43 0.77 7.03
N LEU A 19 16.28 0.64 6.36
CA LEU A 19 16.20 0.19 4.98
C LEU A 19 16.99 1.10 4.02
N ALA A 20 17.07 2.40 4.31
CA ALA A 20 17.87 3.37 3.58
C ALA A 20 19.40 3.09 3.62
N GLU A 21 19.86 2.21 4.51
CA GLU A 21 21.25 1.78 4.65
C GLU A 21 21.50 0.34 4.17
N CYS A 22 20.48 -0.29 3.56
CA CYS A 22 20.55 -1.62 2.98
C CYS A 22 20.96 -1.59 1.51
N GLU A 23 21.59 -2.67 1.06
CA GLU A 23 21.79 -2.96 -0.35
C GLU A 23 20.55 -3.63 -0.95
N PRO A 24 20.35 -3.56 -2.29
CA PRO A 24 19.23 -4.23 -2.96
C PRO A 24 19.16 -5.73 -2.62
N GLY A 25 17.98 -6.17 -2.20
CA GLY A 25 17.72 -7.57 -1.82
C GLY A 25 17.88 -7.87 -0.33
N GLU A 26 18.28 -6.90 0.48
CA GLU A 26 18.35 -7.04 1.93
C GLU A 26 17.08 -6.54 2.63
N MET A 27 16.87 -7.00 3.87
CA MET A 27 15.78 -6.54 4.73
C MET A 27 16.27 -5.47 5.70
N GLY A 28 15.48 -4.41 5.86
CA GLY A 28 15.73 -3.34 6.82
C GLY A 28 14.44 -2.82 7.44
N SER A 29 14.56 -2.03 8.51
CA SER A 29 13.44 -1.33 9.13
C SER A 29 13.09 -0.07 8.35
N SER A 30 11.81 0.14 8.08
CA SER A 30 11.26 1.35 7.45
C SER A 30 9.95 1.72 8.14
N GLU A 31 9.54 2.97 7.96
CA GLU A 31 8.26 3.49 8.46
C GLU A 31 7.53 4.20 7.31
N LEU A 32 6.23 3.93 7.18
CA LEU A 32 5.39 4.70 6.27
C LEU A 32 5.24 6.14 6.80
N PRO A 33 5.22 7.15 5.91
CA PRO A 33 5.07 8.54 6.35
C PRO A 33 3.73 8.74 7.06
N GLY A 34 3.77 9.40 8.23
CA GLY A 34 2.55 9.88 8.88
C GLY A 34 1.91 11.03 8.10
N GLY A 35 0.61 11.22 8.25
CA GLY A 35 -0.11 12.32 7.60
C GLY A 35 -1.52 11.95 7.17
N ARG A 36 -2.13 12.82 6.37
CA ARG A 36 -3.42 12.53 5.75
C ARG A 36 -3.22 11.60 4.55
N ALA A 37 -4.13 10.65 4.41
CA ALA A 37 -4.18 9.77 3.24
C ALA A 37 -5.63 9.56 2.81
N ALA A 38 -5.83 9.34 1.52
CA ALA A 38 -7.08 8.79 1.00
C ALA A 38 -6.94 7.26 0.94
N LEU A 39 -7.97 6.55 1.39
CA LEU A 39 -7.98 5.09 1.45
C LEU A 39 -9.22 4.54 0.75
N THR A 40 -9.04 3.46 0.01
CA THR A 40 -10.14 2.63 -0.48
C THR A 40 -9.78 1.15 -0.36
N VAL A 41 -10.80 0.30 -0.37
CA VAL A 41 -10.63 -1.16 -0.43
C VAL A 41 -11.04 -1.62 -1.82
N HIS A 42 -10.12 -2.29 -2.51
CA HIS A 42 -10.41 -3.07 -3.70
C HIS A 42 -10.94 -4.43 -3.27
N GLU A 43 -12.17 -4.75 -3.67
CA GLU A 43 -12.74 -6.09 -3.55
C GLU A 43 -12.75 -6.75 -4.93
N GLY A 44 -12.08 -7.88 -5.06
CA GLY A 44 -11.93 -8.60 -6.32
C GLY A 44 -10.48 -8.89 -6.72
N THR A 45 -10.33 -9.45 -7.91
CA THR A 45 -9.04 -9.84 -8.49
C THR A 45 -8.14 -8.63 -8.75
N TYR A 46 -6.83 -8.79 -8.52
CA TYR A 46 -5.83 -7.73 -8.68
C TYR A 46 -5.78 -7.06 -10.07
N ASP A 47 -6.32 -7.70 -11.11
CA ASP A 47 -6.47 -7.11 -12.45
C ASP A 47 -7.27 -5.79 -12.44
N GLY A 48 -8.19 -5.62 -11.48
CA GLY A 48 -9.01 -4.41 -11.32
C GLY A 48 -8.38 -3.30 -10.46
N LEU A 49 -7.16 -3.49 -9.97
CA LEU A 49 -6.50 -2.51 -9.10
C LEU A 49 -6.22 -1.19 -9.81
N LYS A 50 -5.79 -1.23 -11.07
CA LYS A 50 -5.53 -0.03 -11.87
C LYS A 50 -6.75 0.89 -11.96
N ASP A 51 -7.94 0.31 -12.16
CA ASP A 51 -9.19 1.07 -12.20
C ASP A 51 -9.52 1.64 -10.82
N THR A 52 -9.18 0.92 -9.75
CA THR A 52 -9.34 1.40 -8.37
C THR A 52 -8.44 2.60 -8.09
N TYR A 53 -7.21 2.61 -8.60
CA TYR A 53 -6.31 3.76 -8.50
C TYR A 53 -6.88 4.98 -9.22
N GLY A 54 -7.40 4.78 -10.43
CA GLY A 54 -8.07 5.84 -11.19
C GLY A 54 -9.23 6.46 -10.40
N ARG A 55 -10.15 5.62 -9.91
CA ARG A 55 -11.31 6.08 -9.13
C ARG A 55 -10.91 6.81 -7.84
N LEU A 56 -9.89 6.33 -7.13
CA LEU A 56 -9.41 6.99 -5.91
C LEU A 56 -8.81 8.37 -6.22
N ARG A 57 -7.98 8.48 -7.26
CA ARG A 57 -7.40 9.77 -7.68
C ARG A 57 -8.47 10.75 -8.15
N ASP A 58 -9.42 10.30 -8.96
CA ASP A 58 -10.56 11.13 -9.39
C ASP A 58 -11.34 11.64 -8.18
N TRP A 59 -11.57 10.78 -7.18
CA TRP A 59 -12.23 11.18 -5.93
C TRP A 59 -11.40 12.21 -5.16
N ILE A 60 -10.08 12.00 -5.00
CA ILE A 60 -9.16 12.96 -4.35
C ILE A 60 -9.27 14.34 -5.01
N HIS A 61 -9.19 14.41 -6.34
CA HIS A 61 -9.27 15.66 -7.08
C HIS A 61 -10.65 16.31 -6.99
N ALA A 62 -11.72 15.51 -6.98
CA ALA A 62 -13.08 16.00 -6.76
C ALA A 62 -13.28 16.62 -5.36
N GLN A 63 -12.48 16.21 -4.37
CA GLN A 63 -12.45 16.86 -3.05
C GLN A 63 -11.63 18.16 -3.03
N GLY A 64 -11.04 18.59 -4.15
CA GLY A 64 -10.13 19.74 -4.20
C GLY A 64 -8.77 19.48 -3.55
N LEU A 65 -8.40 18.21 -3.38
CA LEU A 65 -7.13 17.78 -2.80
C LEU A 65 -6.13 17.41 -3.91
N GLN A 66 -4.84 17.44 -3.58
CA GLN A 66 -3.77 16.97 -4.46
C GLN A 66 -3.36 15.55 -4.07
N ASP A 67 -3.02 14.73 -5.06
CA ASP A 67 -2.46 13.40 -4.86
C ASP A 67 -0.93 13.47 -4.66
N GLY A 68 -0.42 12.77 -3.64
CA GLY A 68 1.01 12.63 -3.39
C GLY A 68 1.69 11.56 -4.25
N ALA A 69 2.91 11.16 -3.85
CA ALA A 69 3.78 10.25 -4.61
C ALA A 69 3.16 8.87 -4.93
N GLY A 70 2.21 8.42 -4.10
CA GLY A 70 1.18 7.42 -4.46
C GLY A 70 1.65 5.98 -4.78
N PRO A 71 0.65 5.09 -4.85
CA PRO A 71 0.00 4.51 -3.67
C PRO A 71 0.88 3.46 -2.99
N TRP A 72 0.55 3.13 -1.74
CA TRP A 72 0.90 1.84 -1.15
C TRP A 72 -0.31 0.91 -1.11
N GLU A 73 -0.03 -0.38 -1.19
CA GLU A 73 -1.01 -1.45 -1.20
C GLU A 73 -0.82 -2.33 0.04
N SER A 74 -1.92 -2.73 0.68
CA SER A 74 -1.93 -3.75 1.73
C SER A 74 -2.86 -4.88 1.32
N TYR A 75 -2.31 -6.08 1.12
CA TYR A 75 -3.04 -7.29 0.76
C TYR A 75 -3.57 -7.94 2.04
N VAL A 76 -4.86 -7.71 2.33
CA VAL A 76 -5.44 -7.96 3.66
C VAL A 76 -5.70 -9.45 3.90
N ASN A 77 -6.01 -10.20 2.85
CA ASN A 77 -6.26 -11.64 2.91
C ASN A 77 -5.39 -12.42 1.93
N ASP A 78 -5.11 -13.68 2.28
CA ASP A 78 -4.28 -14.56 1.47
C ASP A 78 -5.07 -15.10 0.27
N PRO A 79 -4.61 -14.86 -0.98
CA PRO A 79 -5.30 -15.35 -2.16
C PRO A 79 -5.31 -16.88 -2.30
N SER A 80 -4.47 -17.60 -1.55
CA SER A 80 -4.49 -19.05 -1.47
C SER A 80 -5.51 -19.60 -0.46
N GLU A 81 -6.02 -18.76 0.44
CA GLU A 81 -7.04 -19.12 1.44
C GLU A 81 -8.46 -18.63 1.07
N VAL A 82 -8.58 -17.79 0.05
CA VAL A 82 -9.85 -17.21 -0.39
C VAL A 82 -10.39 -17.99 -1.59
N ASP A 83 -11.48 -18.73 -1.38
CA ASP A 83 -12.11 -19.57 -2.42
C ASP A 83 -12.76 -18.76 -3.56
N ASP A 84 -13.33 -17.60 -3.24
CA ASP A 84 -14.02 -16.72 -4.19
C ASP A 84 -13.15 -15.48 -4.48
N PRO A 85 -12.58 -15.33 -5.69
CA PRO A 85 -11.73 -14.20 -6.04
C PRO A 85 -12.41 -12.83 -5.89
N ALA A 86 -13.75 -12.76 -5.89
CA ALA A 86 -14.48 -11.54 -5.60
C ALA A 86 -14.32 -11.04 -4.15
N GLN A 87 -13.86 -11.91 -3.25
CA GLN A 87 -13.66 -11.63 -1.83
C GLN A 87 -12.19 -11.30 -1.49
N LEU A 88 -11.29 -11.28 -2.48
CA LEU A 88 -9.94 -10.75 -2.29
C LEU A 88 -10.02 -9.27 -1.92
N ARG A 89 -9.23 -8.84 -0.94
CA ARG A 89 -9.26 -7.50 -0.37
C ARG A 89 -7.87 -6.89 -0.38
N THR A 90 -7.72 -5.80 -1.12
CA THR A 90 -6.50 -4.97 -1.13
C THR A 90 -6.86 -3.56 -0.70
N GLU A 91 -6.26 -3.07 0.38
CA GLU A 91 -6.32 -1.66 0.72
C GLU A 91 -5.36 -0.88 -0.18
N VAL A 92 -5.87 0.20 -0.76
CA VAL A 92 -5.10 1.14 -1.57
C VAL A 92 -5.10 2.47 -0.84
N VAL A 93 -3.91 2.98 -0.57
CA VAL A 93 -3.74 4.19 0.22
C VAL A 93 -2.87 5.19 -0.52
N TRP A 94 -3.35 6.43 -0.60
CA TRP A 94 -2.69 7.52 -1.30
C TRP A 94 -2.35 8.65 -0.32
N PRO A 95 -1.06 8.97 -0.11
CA PRO A 95 -0.66 10.17 0.63
C PRO A 95 -1.30 11.43 0.07
N LEU A 96 -1.71 12.31 0.98
CA LEU A 96 -2.15 13.66 0.64
C LEU A 96 -1.10 14.65 1.16
N PRO A 97 -0.61 15.59 0.32
CA PRO A 97 0.30 16.66 0.73
C PRO A 97 -0.30 17.61 1.78
#